data_AF-A0A496XK69-F1
#
_entry.id   AF-A0A496XK69-F1
#
_cell.length_a   1.000
_cell.length_b   1.000
_cell.length_c   1.000
_cell.angle_alpha   90.00
_cell.angle_beta   90.00
_cell.angle_gamma   90.00
#
_symmetry.space_group_name_H-M   'P 1'
#
loop_
_entity.id
_entity.type
_entity.pdbx_description
1 polymer ?
#
loop_
_entity_poly.entity_id
_entity_poly.type
_entity_poly.pdbx_seq_one_letter_code
_entity_poly.pdbx_strand_id
1 'polypeptide(L)'
;MRSKIKVDKPLVILHGDEMAQIAFDQILQQFVTQRLDIELVEINLTAENRLTTNGQAVVDAIVALKKYGVGIKNAGMTVNRRQLDELLAKHPHLDEAKLNKLATKSPNGAIRKGIGGNITREDIEFRNLQVNPPDWIGRDIEVMTMDAGGIKHSYNELSKATGIIKLLFVGSSGDPVELHRRRVNKGDPWLLATNDIDEIKAWAHAFFQRALDEKRDAYLGLKDTVIPGYDGAMRATIEEIYKQDYKERLKREGLSYHYELIDAQAARIVSNPPQRALWGVPDNTSGRKLFKLVEKLKIYGIPTRKCHVSLSRMSAGGGDQYGSFNMPMEEDGILKVIVDGEEKHARNVKKNDPILLMSNDQQAITDWVSQVFRDASNNDKEVYFGLKREYMQYDEVFSTAITDVRYALAKSGTKPPSFMIMRPSSQLTKMITDPPRNGLYPAQNLDGDIFSDISAALGGSLATASSIIESKDGTMLYEAPHGTAHDLYLKYLETDGKEAHFNSSALIYALANALETLALRENNQALIDYSSKLKEALIETVAQGKITGDLKGKTTDPSAETILDMGGFLNAVEDNIGA
;
A
#
# COMPACT_ATOMS: atom_id res chain seq x y z
N MET A 1 18.61 -38.70 10.93
CA MET A 1 18.27 -37.52 10.11
C MET A 1 16.88 -37.77 9.54
N ARG A 2 15.90 -36.88 9.76
CA ARG A 2 14.63 -36.94 9.03
C ARG A 2 14.94 -36.65 7.55
N SER A 3 14.34 -37.39 6.62
CA SER A 3 14.44 -37.08 5.20
C SER A 3 13.82 -35.71 4.92
N LYS A 4 14.49 -34.88 4.12
CA LYS A 4 13.95 -33.59 3.68
C LYS A 4 12.67 -33.80 2.86
N ILE A 5 11.73 -32.87 2.93
CA ILE A 5 10.52 -32.89 2.10
C ILE A 5 10.92 -32.47 0.69
N LYS A 6 10.66 -33.32 -0.30
CA LYS A 6 10.93 -33.00 -1.70
C LYS A 6 9.90 -32.00 -2.21
N VAL A 7 10.37 -30.97 -2.92
CA VAL A 7 9.53 -29.97 -3.61
C VAL A 7 9.94 -29.93 -5.07
N ASP A 8 8.99 -30.11 -5.98
CA ASP A 8 9.30 -30.31 -7.40
C ASP A 8 9.49 -28.99 -8.16
N LYS A 9 8.78 -27.93 -7.79
CA LYS A 9 8.88 -26.61 -8.41
C LYS A 9 9.81 -25.70 -7.61
N PRO A 10 10.60 -24.85 -8.29
CA PRO A 10 11.47 -23.91 -7.63
C PRO A 10 10.71 -22.78 -6.94
N LEU A 11 11.32 -22.23 -5.89
CA LEU A 11 10.87 -21.02 -5.22
C LEU A 11 11.78 -19.84 -5.61
N VAL A 12 11.19 -18.75 -6.10
CA VAL A 12 11.95 -17.53 -6.39
C VAL A 12 12.20 -16.76 -5.09
N ILE A 13 13.47 -16.47 -4.80
CA ILE A 13 13.90 -15.75 -3.62
C ILE A 13 14.40 -14.37 -4.05
N LEU A 14 13.70 -13.32 -3.63
CA LEU A 14 14.07 -11.94 -3.91
C LEU A 14 14.72 -11.33 -2.66
N HIS A 15 16.04 -11.30 -2.64
CA HIS A 15 16.85 -10.77 -1.54
C HIS A 15 16.75 -9.25 -1.43
N GLY A 16 16.91 -8.74 -0.23
CA GLY A 16 16.78 -7.34 0.14
C GLY A 16 18.03 -6.78 0.80
N ASP A 17 17.86 -5.85 1.72
CA ASP A 17 18.95 -5.13 2.37
C ASP A 17 18.87 -5.20 3.91
N GLU A 18 20.00 -4.92 4.58
CA GLU A 18 20.12 -4.62 6.02
C GLU A 18 19.61 -5.74 6.97
N MET A 19 19.03 -5.37 8.12
CA MET A 19 18.65 -6.32 9.16
C MET A 19 17.59 -7.31 8.69
N ALA A 20 16.67 -6.85 7.82
CA ALA A 20 15.70 -7.73 7.19
C ALA A 20 16.37 -8.82 6.34
N GLN A 21 17.51 -8.54 5.69
CA GLN A 21 18.26 -9.52 4.91
C GLN A 21 18.95 -10.57 5.79
N ILE A 22 19.55 -10.14 6.90
CA ILE A 22 20.12 -11.04 7.90
C ILE A 22 19.04 -12.00 8.44
N ALA A 23 17.87 -11.46 8.78
CA ALA A 23 16.74 -12.26 9.26
C ALA A 23 16.27 -13.26 8.19
N PHE A 24 16.14 -12.81 6.94
CA PHE A 24 15.66 -13.62 5.85
C PHE A 24 16.59 -14.80 5.55
N ASP A 25 17.90 -14.59 5.58
CA ASP A 25 18.88 -15.67 5.37
C ASP A 25 18.80 -16.74 6.46
N GLN A 26 18.63 -16.34 7.73
CA GLN A 26 18.42 -17.29 8.83
C GLN A 26 17.10 -18.06 8.70
N ILE A 27 16.02 -17.38 8.32
CA ILE A 27 14.70 -18.00 8.05
C ILE A 27 14.80 -19.03 6.92
N LEU A 28 15.46 -18.70 5.81
CA LEU A 28 15.67 -19.62 4.69
C LEU A 28 16.55 -20.80 5.10
N GLN A 29 17.58 -20.56 5.90
CA GLN A 29 18.42 -21.64 6.40
C GLN A 29 17.61 -22.62 7.27
N GLN A 30 16.93 -22.13 8.30
CA GLN A 30 16.27 -22.92 9.33
C GLN A 30 14.98 -23.57 8.83
N PHE A 31 14.14 -22.84 8.09
CA PHE A 31 12.80 -23.29 7.70
C PHE A 31 12.70 -23.75 6.23
N VAL A 32 13.72 -23.56 5.41
CA VAL A 32 13.73 -24.02 4.01
C VAL A 32 14.83 -25.05 3.80
N THR A 33 16.09 -24.64 3.74
CA THR A 33 17.19 -25.51 3.28
C THR A 33 17.48 -26.67 4.23
N GLN A 34 17.24 -26.55 5.54
CA GLN A 34 17.38 -27.66 6.49
C GLN A 34 16.23 -28.68 6.41
N ARG A 35 15.05 -28.26 5.94
CA ARG A 35 13.80 -29.05 5.99
C ARG A 35 13.37 -29.58 4.63
N LEU A 36 13.71 -28.88 3.55
CA LEU A 36 13.22 -29.09 2.20
C LEU A 36 14.36 -29.38 1.23
N ASP A 37 14.10 -30.29 0.29
CA ASP A 37 14.87 -30.49 -0.93
C ASP A 37 14.16 -29.73 -2.05
N ILE A 38 14.55 -28.47 -2.26
CA ILE A 38 13.88 -27.50 -3.12
C ILE A 38 14.94 -26.67 -3.87
N GLU A 39 14.68 -26.39 -5.15
CA GLU A 39 15.48 -25.44 -5.94
C GLU A 39 15.11 -24.00 -5.57
N LEU A 40 16.11 -23.19 -5.20
CA LEU A 40 15.93 -21.75 -4.95
C LEU A 40 16.47 -20.96 -6.13
N VAL A 41 15.62 -20.10 -6.71
CA VAL A 41 16.02 -19.16 -7.77
C VAL A 41 16.26 -17.81 -7.11
N GLU A 42 17.52 -17.54 -6.78
CA GLU A 42 17.92 -16.37 -5.99
C GLU A 42 18.23 -15.15 -6.87
N ILE A 43 17.65 -14.01 -6.50
CA ILE A 43 17.85 -12.73 -7.17
C ILE A 43 18.15 -11.67 -6.14
N ASN A 44 19.31 -11.03 -6.30
CA ASN A 44 19.76 -9.95 -5.42
C ASN A 44 19.09 -8.61 -5.81
N LEU A 45 18.19 -8.09 -4.99
CA LEU A 45 17.58 -6.77 -5.18
C LEU A 45 18.13 -5.69 -4.24
N THR A 46 19.30 -5.91 -3.64
CA THR A 46 19.99 -4.88 -2.85
C THR A 46 20.09 -3.58 -3.63
N ALA A 47 20.09 -2.45 -2.91
CA ALA A 47 20.27 -1.15 -3.53
C ALA A 47 21.55 -1.08 -4.38
N GLU A 48 22.65 -1.66 -3.88
CA GLU A 48 23.92 -1.72 -4.60
C GLU A 48 23.79 -2.53 -5.90
N ASN A 49 23.20 -3.73 -5.87
CA ASN A 49 23.08 -4.54 -7.08
C ASN A 49 22.13 -3.91 -8.12
N ARG A 50 21.03 -3.28 -7.68
CA ARG A 50 20.17 -2.52 -8.59
C ARG A 50 20.91 -1.36 -9.25
N LEU A 51 21.79 -0.70 -8.50
CA LEU A 51 22.60 0.41 -9.01
C LEU A 51 23.60 -0.06 -10.07
N THR A 52 24.40 -1.08 -9.75
CA THR A 52 25.47 -1.60 -10.64
C THR A 52 24.92 -2.32 -11.87
N THR A 53 23.75 -2.96 -11.78
CA THR A 53 23.06 -3.57 -12.92
C THR A 53 22.16 -2.60 -13.70
N ASN A 54 22.16 -1.31 -13.33
CA ASN A 54 21.31 -0.27 -13.89
C ASN A 54 19.81 -0.66 -13.96
N GLY A 55 19.34 -1.37 -12.93
CA GLY A 55 17.96 -1.84 -12.80
C GLY A 55 17.65 -3.18 -13.47
N GLN A 56 18.62 -3.84 -14.14
CA GLN A 56 18.39 -5.16 -14.76
C GLN A 56 17.95 -6.22 -13.75
N ALA A 57 18.47 -6.18 -12.51
CA ALA A 57 18.04 -7.09 -11.44
C ALA A 57 16.51 -7.08 -11.20
N VAL A 58 15.85 -5.92 -11.37
CA VAL A 58 14.39 -5.80 -11.23
C VAL A 58 13.66 -6.49 -12.38
N VAL A 59 14.20 -6.38 -13.60
CA VAL A 59 13.66 -7.06 -14.79
C VAL A 59 13.81 -8.57 -14.63
N ASP A 60 14.98 -9.03 -14.18
CA ASP A 60 15.26 -10.44 -13.95
C ASP A 60 14.32 -11.03 -12.89
N ALA A 61 14.03 -10.28 -11.82
CA ALA A 61 13.03 -10.66 -10.83
C ALA A 61 11.64 -10.86 -11.43
N ILE A 62 11.18 -9.94 -12.28
CA ILE A 62 9.87 -10.06 -12.96
C ILE A 62 9.85 -11.29 -13.87
N VAL A 63 10.92 -11.52 -14.63
CA VAL A 63 11.03 -12.66 -15.55
C VAL A 63 11.03 -13.98 -14.77
N ALA A 64 11.80 -14.09 -13.69
CA ALA A 64 11.84 -15.28 -12.86
C ALA A 64 10.49 -15.56 -12.20
N LEU A 65 9.84 -14.53 -11.63
CA LEU A 65 8.51 -14.68 -11.04
C LEU A 65 7.50 -15.21 -12.07
N LYS A 66 7.45 -14.64 -13.28
CA LYS A 66 6.55 -15.12 -14.34
C LYS A 66 6.89 -16.54 -14.81
N LYS A 67 8.17 -16.89 -14.85
CA LYS A 67 8.63 -18.21 -15.30
C LYS A 67 8.31 -19.31 -14.30
N TYR A 68 8.56 -19.06 -13.02
CA TYR A 68 8.50 -20.07 -11.96
C TYR A 68 7.21 -20.00 -11.12
N GLY A 69 6.51 -18.87 -11.17
CA GLY A 69 5.13 -18.71 -10.72
C GLY A 69 4.92 -18.50 -9.22
N VAL A 70 5.89 -18.80 -8.35
CA VAL A 70 5.82 -18.51 -6.91
C VAL A 70 7.14 -17.91 -6.45
N GLY A 71 7.07 -16.79 -5.73
CA GLY A 71 8.23 -16.20 -5.09
C GLY A 71 7.93 -15.61 -3.71
N ILE A 72 8.98 -15.44 -2.94
CA ILE A 72 9.01 -14.67 -1.70
C ILE A 72 10.00 -13.53 -1.83
N LYS A 73 9.63 -12.38 -1.29
CA LYS A 73 10.45 -11.17 -1.34
C LYS A 73 10.68 -10.58 0.03
N ASN A 74 11.92 -10.19 0.25
CA ASN A 74 12.35 -9.43 1.41
C ASN A 74 12.23 -7.90 1.21
N ALA A 75 12.39 -7.13 2.28
CA ALA A 75 12.42 -5.68 2.25
C ALA A 75 13.70 -5.18 1.56
N GLY A 76 13.54 -4.27 0.60
CA GLY A 76 14.66 -3.62 -0.10
C GLY A 76 14.73 -2.13 0.24
N MET A 77 15.95 -1.59 0.31
CA MET A 77 16.21 -0.21 0.67
C MET A 77 15.73 0.75 -0.42
N THR A 78 14.98 1.79 -0.03
CA THR A 78 14.77 2.95 -0.90
C THR A 78 15.88 3.95 -0.63
N VAL A 79 16.75 4.15 -1.62
CA VAL A 79 17.98 4.92 -1.45
C VAL A 79 17.64 6.40 -1.30
N ASN A 80 17.97 7.00 -0.15
CA ASN A 80 17.88 8.45 0.01
C ASN A 80 19.08 9.16 -0.67
N ARG A 81 19.06 10.50 -0.78
CA ARG A 81 20.13 11.23 -1.48
C ARG A 81 21.52 10.94 -0.93
N ARG A 82 21.67 10.94 0.39
CA ARG A 82 22.95 10.67 1.06
C ARG A 82 23.44 9.26 0.76
N GLN A 83 22.58 8.26 0.90
CA GLN A 83 22.91 6.87 0.59
C GLN A 83 23.26 6.68 -0.89
N LEU A 84 22.59 7.42 -1.78
CA LEU A 84 22.90 7.39 -3.21
C LEU A 84 24.29 7.97 -3.47
N ASP A 85 24.62 9.10 -2.86
CA ASP A 85 25.94 9.72 -2.97
C ASP A 85 27.03 8.77 -2.42
N GLU A 86 26.78 8.10 -1.30
CA GLU A 86 27.69 7.09 -0.73
C GLU A 86 27.87 5.87 -1.65
N LEU A 87 26.80 5.37 -2.29
CA LEU A 87 26.88 4.28 -3.26
C LEU A 87 27.61 4.70 -4.55
N LEU A 88 27.35 5.90 -5.07
CA LEU A 88 28.04 6.43 -6.24
C LEU A 88 29.54 6.65 -5.97
N ALA A 89 29.89 7.06 -4.75
CA ALA A 89 31.30 7.18 -4.34
C ALA A 89 32.01 5.81 -4.30
N LYS A 90 31.31 4.73 -3.95
CA LYS A 90 31.84 3.36 -4.03
C LYS A 90 31.96 2.86 -5.47
N HIS A 91 31.16 3.38 -6.39
CA HIS A 91 31.09 2.97 -7.79
C HIS A 91 31.35 4.14 -8.76
N PRO A 92 32.59 4.68 -8.82
CA PRO A 92 32.90 5.92 -9.53
C PRO A 92 32.76 5.85 -11.06
N HIS A 93 32.56 4.65 -11.61
CA HIS A 93 32.31 4.43 -13.03
C HIS A 93 30.83 4.64 -13.41
N LEU A 94 29.93 4.76 -12.44
CA LEU A 94 28.51 4.98 -12.66
C LEU A 94 28.22 6.47 -12.82
N ASP A 95 27.42 6.79 -13.83
CA ASP A 95 26.98 8.14 -14.14
C ASP A 95 25.51 8.29 -13.75
N GLU A 96 25.22 9.07 -12.71
CA GLU A 96 23.87 9.25 -12.17
C GLU A 96 22.87 9.68 -13.26
N ALA A 97 23.29 10.53 -14.20
CA ALA A 97 22.43 11.03 -15.27
C ALA A 97 21.99 9.94 -16.26
N LYS A 98 22.71 8.82 -16.30
CA LYS A 98 22.43 7.67 -17.17
C LYS A 98 21.73 6.52 -16.45
N LEU A 99 21.53 6.63 -15.14
CA LEU A 99 20.87 5.58 -14.36
C LEU A 99 19.38 5.52 -14.68
N ASN A 100 18.91 4.30 -14.92
CA ASN A 100 17.50 4.01 -15.01
C ASN A 100 16.84 4.28 -13.65
N LYS A 101 15.59 4.76 -13.66
CA LYS A 101 14.78 4.93 -12.44
C LYS A 101 14.66 3.64 -11.63
N LEU A 102 14.71 2.47 -12.27
CA LEU A 102 14.71 1.15 -11.61
C LEU A 102 15.97 0.87 -10.77
N ALA A 103 17.07 1.57 -11.06
CA ALA A 103 18.32 1.43 -10.32
C ALA A 103 18.25 2.14 -8.96
N THR A 104 17.56 3.29 -8.89
CA THR A 104 17.57 4.18 -7.72
C THR A 104 16.28 4.16 -6.90
N LYS A 105 15.11 3.90 -7.52
CA LYS A 105 13.82 3.84 -6.83
C LYS A 105 13.52 2.46 -6.26
N SER A 106 12.63 2.39 -5.28
CA SER A 106 12.14 1.12 -4.72
C SER A 106 11.68 0.14 -5.82
N PRO A 107 12.10 -1.13 -5.78
CA PRO A 107 11.73 -2.11 -6.80
C PRO A 107 10.29 -2.62 -6.63
N ASN A 108 9.64 -2.37 -5.48
CA ASN A 108 8.34 -2.95 -5.12
C ASN A 108 7.25 -2.62 -6.16
N GLY A 109 7.08 -1.33 -6.48
CA GLY A 109 6.07 -0.90 -7.45
C GLY A 109 6.33 -1.45 -8.86
N ALA A 110 7.60 -1.53 -9.26
CA ALA A 110 8.01 -2.06 -10.56
C ALA A 110 7.75 -3.56 -10.68
N ILE A 111 8.07 -4.36 -9.65
CA ILE A 111 7.84 -5.81 -9.64
C ILE A 111 6.33 -6.11 -9.67
N ARG A 112 5.56 -5.49 -8.77
CA ARG A 112 4.10 -5.69 -8.68
C ARG A 112 3.40 -5.34 -10.00
N LYS A 113 3.77 -4.20 -10.61
CA LYS A 113 3.29 -3.81 -11.93
C LYS A 113 3.77 -4.77 -13.03
N GLY A 114 5.03 -5.20 -12.96
CA GLY A 114 5.66 -6.07 -13.94
C GLY A 114 5.00 -7.43 -14.04
N ILE A 115 4.62 -8.02 -12.90
CA ILE A 115 3.82 -9.26 -12.85
C ILE A 115 2.33 -9.00 -13.07
N GLY A 116 1.84 -7.77 -12.90
CA GLY A 116 0.43 -7.41 -13.08
C GLY A 116 -0.45 -7.93 -11.95
N GLY A 117 0.04 -7.88 -10.71
CA GLY A 117 -0.64 -8.46 -9.56
C GLY A 117 -1.42 -7.46 -8.71
N ASN A 118 -2.52 -7.92 -8.11
CA ASN A 118 -3.26 -7.20 -7.08
C ASN A 118 -2.75 -7.60 -5.71
N ILE A 119 -2.89 -6.72 -4.72
CA ILE A 119 -2.30 -6.91 -3.39
C ILE A 119 -3.42 -7.27 -2.41
N THR A 120 -3.26 -8.36 -1.67
CA THR A 120 -4.08 -8.66 -0.50
C THR A 120 -3.21 -8.54 0.75
N ARG A 121 -3.68 -7.78 1.74
CA ARG A 121 -3.07 -7.75 3.07
C ARG A 121 -4.03 -8.36 4.08
N GLU A 122 -3.49 -9.18 4.97
CA GLU A 122 -4.26 -9.89 5.99
C GLU A 122 -3.45 -9.94 7.28
N ASP A 123 -4.12 -9.76 8.43
CA ASP A 123 -3.44 -9.90 9.71
C ASP A 123 -3.07 -11.36 9.96
N ILE A 124 -1.95 -11.57 10.66
CA ILE A 124 -1.63 -12.87 11.26
C ILE A 124 -2.53 -13.05 12.49
N GLU A 125 -3.14 -14.22 12.61
CA GLU A 125 -4.13 -14.53 13.66
C GLU A 125 -3.50 -14.80 15.03
N PHE A 126 -2.72 -13.84 15.54
CA PHE A 126 -2.18 -13.93 16.89
C PHE A 126 -3.28 -13.90 17.94
N ARG A 127 -3.29 -14.90 18.82
CA ARG A 127 -4.40 -15.17 19.76
C ARG A 127 -4.40 -14.30 21.02
N ASN A 128 -3.24 -13.75 21.38
CA ASN A 128 -3.02 -13.04 22.64
C ASN A 128 -2.50 -11.62 22.46
N LEU A 129 -2.54 -11.02 21.26
CA LEU A 129 -2.17 -9.61 21.09
C LEU A 129 -3.36 -8.70 21.44
N GLN A 130 -3.15 -7.75 22.35
CA GLN A 130 -4.04 -6.65 22.65
C GLN A 130 -3.56 -5.38 21.96
N VAL A 131 -4.47 -4.77 21.21
CA VAL A 131 -4.26 -3.44 20.65
C VAL A 131 -4.99 -2.48 21.56
N ASN A 132 -4.24 -1.55 22.15
CA ASN A 132 -4.78 -0.48 22.98
C ASN A 132 -5.04 0.74 22.09
N PRO A 133 -6.29 0.95 21.61
CA PRO A 133 -6.58 2.13 20.82
C PRO A 133 -6.44 3.40 21.66
N PRO A 134 -6.05 4.53 21.05
CA PRO A 134 -6.07 5.82 21.72
C PRO A 134 -7.50 6.21 22.12
N ASP A 135 -7.65 6.89 23.26
CA ASP A 135 -8.93 7.48 23.64
C ASP A 135 -9.30 8.61 22.68
N TRP A 136 -10.48 8.51 22.09
CA TRP A 136 -10.96 9.41 21.04
C TRP A 136 -12.16 10.25 21.48
N ILE A 137 -12.86 9.86 22.54
CA ILE A 137 -14.12 10.50 22.92
C ILE A 137 -13.83 11.95 23.36
N GLY A 138 -14.44 12.92 22.69
CA GLY A 138 -14.24 14.34 22.98
C GLY A 138 -12.90 14.95 22.54
N ARG A 139 -12.08 14.22 21.77
CA ARG A 139 -10.79 14.71 21.28
C ARG A 139 -10.95 15.88 20.31
N ASP A 140 -10.10 16.89 20.43
CA ASP A 140 -10.21 18.18 19.72
C ASP A 140 -9.47 18.18 18.38
N ILE A 141 -9.82 17.23 17.52
CA ILE A 141 -9.27 17.11 16.16
C ILE A 141 -10.36 17.45 15.14
N GLU A 142 -9.99 18.29 14.18
CA GLU A 142 -10.80 18.60 13.01
C GLU A 142 -10.05 18.24 11.73
N VAL A 143 -10.80 17.83 10.71
CA VAL A 143 -10.27 17.57 9.36
C VAL A 143 -10.79 18.62 8.40
N MET A 144 -9.89 19.29 7.69
CA MET A 144 -10.18 20.27 6.66
C MET A 144 -9.79 19.74 5.29
N THR A 145 -10.66 19.93 4.31
CA THR A 145 -10.46 19.49 2.92
C THR A 145 -10.96 20.56 1.96
N MET A 146 -10.56 20.52 0.69
CA MET A 146 -11.13 21.42 -0.31
C MET A 146 -12.59 21.05 -0.60
N ASP A 147 -13.42 22.05 -0.88
CA ASP A 147 -14.83 21.85 -1.22
C ASP A 147 -15.06 21.60 -2.71
N ALA A 148 -14.18 22.10 -3.57
CA ALA A 148 -14.22 22.02 -5.03
C ALA A 148 -13.00 21.28 -5.61
N GLY A 149 -12.92 21.17 -6.94
CA GLY A 149 -11.83 20.48 -7.64
C GLY A 149 -11.78 18.97 -7.43
N GLY A 150 -10.59 18.40 -7.60
CA GLY A 150 -10.29 17.03 -7.21
C GLY A 150 -10.91 15.96 -8.11
N ILE A 151 -10.81 14.72 -7.64
CA ILE A 151 -11.44 13.56 -8.29
C ILE A 151 -12.97 13.65 -8.20
N LYS A 152 -13.52 14.23 -7.13
CA LYS A 152 -14.97 14.33 -6.91
C LYS A 152 -15.68 15.15 -7.99
N HIS A 153 -15.03 16.19 -8.53
CA HIS A 153 -15.57 17.03 -9.62
C HIS A 153 -14.83 16.80 -10.94
N SER A 154 -14.20 15.64 -11.09
CA SER A 154 -13.56 15.23 -12.34
C SER A 154 -14.60 14.98 -13.43
N TYR A 155 -14.20 15.23 -14.68
CA TYR A 155 -14.95 14.71 -15.81
C TYR A 155 -14.59 13.24 -15.99
N ASN A 156 -15.58 12.35 -16.12
CA ASN A 156 -15.34 10.92 -16.26
C ASN A 156 -16.39 10.26 -17.17
N GLU A 157 -15.96 9.28 -17.95
CA GLU A 157 -16.79 8.50 -18.86
C GLU A 157 -16.24 7.08 -19.05
N LEU A 158 -17.05 6.23 -19.69
CA LEU A 158 -16.62 4.95 -20.23
C LEU A 158 -16.26 5.09 -21.70
N SER A 159 -15.18 4.42 -22.12
CA SER A 159 -14.73 4.41 -23.50
C SER A 159 -15.75 3.67 -24.38
N LYS A 160 -16.33 4.34 -25.39
CA LYS A 160 -17.36 3.75 -26.25
C LYS A 160 -16.80 2.82 -27.34
N ALA A 161 -15.51 2.96 -27.63
CA ALA A 161 -14.77 2.18 -28.62
C ALA A 161 -13.34 1.92 -28.14
N THR A 162 -12.69 0.94 -28.74
CA THR A 162 -11.26 0.66 -28.53
C THR A 162 -10.45 1.64 -29.37
N GLY A 163 -9.55 2.40 -28.74
CA GLY A 163 -8.83 3.47 -29.40
C GLY A 163 -7.74 4.09 -28.51
N ILE A 164 -7.54 5.40 -28.67
CA ILE A 164 -6.54 6.17 -27.94
C ILE A 164 -7.22 7.35 -27.26
N ILE A 165 -6.95 7.53 -25.97
CA ILE A 165 -7.19 8.78 -25.25
C ILE A 165 -5.96 9.67 -25.44
N LYS A 166 -6.18 10.90 -25.89
CA LYS A 166 -5.17 11.94 -25.97
C LYS A 166 -5.53 13.09 -25.06
N LEU A 167 -4.55 13.57 -24.33
CA LEU A 167 -4.62 14.81 -23.58
C LEU A 167 -3.90 15.88 -24.38
N LEU A 168 -4.65 16.86 -24.88
CA LEU A 168 -4.11 17.97 -25.65
C LEU A 168 -4.18 19.24 -24.81
N PHE A 169 -3.16 20.08 -24.92
CA PHE A 169 -3.12 21.41 -24.34
C PHE A 169 -3.02 22.45 -25.44
N VAL A 170 -3.84 23.49 -25.36
CA VAL A 170 -3.80 24.65 -26.24
C VAL A 170 -3.47 25.87 -25.40
N GLY A 171 -2.21 26.28 -25.47
CA GLY A 171 -1.66 27.40 -24.71
C GLY A 171 -1.70 28.73 -25.47
N SER A 172 -0.87 29.66 -25.03
CA SER A 172 -0.82 31.03 -25.58
C SER A 172 -0.31 31.08 -27.03
N SER A 173 0.49 30.09 -27.44
CA SER A 173 0.96 29.93 -28.82
C SER A 173 -0.15 29.58 -29.83
N GLY A 174 -1.29 29.04 -29.35
CA GLY A 174 -2.43 28.61 -30.17
C GLY A 174 -2.30 27.22 -30.80
N ASP A 175 -1.08 26.66 -30.89
CA ASP A 175 -0.86 25.32 -31.44
C ASP A 175 -1.11 24.24 -30.38
N PRO A 176 -1.98 23.24 -30.64
CA PRO A 176 -2.23 22.15 -29.70
C PRO A 176 -1.00 21.24 -29.51
N VAL A 177 -0.61 21.02 -28.26
CA VAL A 177 0.45 20.09 -27.85
C VAL A 177 -0.16 18.83 -27.24
N GLU A 178 0.29 17.65 -27.66
CA GLU A 178 -0.10 16.38 -27.05
C GLU A 178 0.71 16.13 -25.77
N LEU A 179 0.09 16.34 -24.61
CA LEU A 179 0.72 16.12 -23.30
C LEU A 179 0.83 14.64 -22.95
N HIS A 180 -0.20 13.86 -23.31
CA HIS A 180 -0.24 12.43 -23.01
C HIS A 180 -1.06 11.67 -24.04
N ARG A 181 -0.68 10.41 -24.25
CA ARG A 181 -1.47 9.42 -24.99
C ARG A 181 -1.52 8.09 -24.27
N ARG A 182 -2.68 7.45 -24.32
CA ARG A 182 -2.87 6.11 -23.78
C ARG A 182 -3.88 5.32 -24.61
N ARG A 183 -3.59 4.04 -24.83
CA ARG A 183 -4.56 3.12 -25.44
C ARG A 183 -5.64 2.76 -24.42
N VAL A 184 -6.89 2.68 -24.89
CA VAL A 184 -8.03 2.21 -24.10
C VAL A 184 -8.86 1.23 -24.91
N ASN A 185 -9.48 0.29 -24.23
CA ASN A 185 -10.45 -0.64 -24.78
C ASN A 185 -11.87 -0.07 -24.62
N LYS A 186 -12.79 -0.53 -25.45
CA LYS A 186 -14.22 -0.28 -25.23
C LYS A 186 -14.62 -0.78 -23.85
N GLY A 187 -15.27 0.08 -23.06
CA GLY A 187 -15.68 -0.20 -21.68
C GLY A 187 -14.71 0.31 -20.62
N ASP A 188 -13.46 0.64 -20.98
CA ASP A 188 -12.48 1.14 -20.02
C ASP A 188 -12.92 2.49 -19.45
N PRO A 189 -12.93 2.63 -18.11
CA PRO A 189 -13.24 3.90 -17.47
C PRO A 189 -12.03 4.85 -17.53
N TRP A 190 -12.31 6.14 -17.74
CA TRP A 190 -11.31 7.20 -17.68
C TRP A 190 -11.85 8.46 -17.00
N LEU A 191 -10.96 9.26 -16.41
CA LEU A 191 -11.31 10.54 -15.82
C LEU A 191 -10.19 11.57 -15.96
N LEU A 192 -10.58 12.84 -16.00
CA LEU A 192 -9.70 14.00 -15.92
C LEU A 192 -10.07 14.86 -14.70
N ALA A 193 -9.16 14.92 -13.73
CA ALA A 193 -9.24 15.76 -12.55
C ALA A 193 -8.27 16.95 -12.67
N THR A 194 -8.68 18.10 -12.15
CA THR A 194 -7.87 19.31 -12.03
C THR A 194 -8.18 19.98 -10.69
N ASN A 195 -7.23 20.73 -10.12
CA ASN A 195 -7.53 21.71 -9.08
C ASN A 195 -7.11 23.09 -9.58
N ASP A 196 -7.90 24.10 -9.25
CA ASP A 196 -7.54 25.49 -9.53
C ASP A 196 -6.49 25.95 -8.52
N ILE A 197 -5.39 26.52 -9.01
CA ILE A 197 -4.26 26.95 -8.19
C ILE A 197 -4.64 28.05 -7.20
N ASP A 198 -5.57 28.94 -7.54
CA ASP A 198 -6.01 30.00 -6.65
C ASP A 198 -6.93 29.47 -5.57
N GLU A 199 -7.75 28.45 -5.87
CA GLU A 199 -8.50 27.72 -4.83
C GLU A 199 -7.57 26.98 -3.87
N ILE A 200 -6.47 26.38 -4.36
CA ILE A 200 -5.45 25.75 -3.51
C ILE A 200 -4.80 26.78 -2.58
N LYS A 201 -4.41 27.96 -3.11
CA LYS A 201 -3.84 29.04 -2.30
C LYS A 201 -4.83 29.56 -1.26
N ALA A 202 -6.08 29.80 -1.66
CA ALA A 202 -7.14 30.25 -0.77
C ALA A 202 -7.39 29.23 0.36
N TRP A 203 -7.43 27.94 0.01
CA TRP A 203 -7.54 26.86 0.99
C TRP A 203 -6.35 26.82 1.95
N ALA A 204 -5.11 26.99 1.46
CA ALA A 204 -3.91 27.00 2.29
C ALA A 204 -3.93 28.16 3.30
N HIS A 205 -4.27 29.37 2.85
CA HIS A 205 -4.45 30.52 3.74
C HIS A 205 -5.53 30.26 4.79
N ALA A 206 -6.69 29.74 4.38
CA ALA A 206 -7.77 29.41 5.30
C ALA A 206 -7.36 28.33 6.32
N PHE A 207 -6.63 27.30 5.89
CA PHE A 207 -6.14 26.22 6.74
C PHE A 207 -5.19 26.72 7.82
N PHE A 208 -4.15 27.47 7.46
CA PHE A 208 -3.21 27.99 8.46
C PHE A 208 -3.79 29.12 9.30
N GLN A 209 -4.67 29.96 8.75
CA GLN A 209 -5.37 30.98 9.51
C GLN A 209 -6.27 30.35 10.56
N ARG A 210 -7.04 29.32 10.18
CA ARG A 210 -7.87 28.56 11.12
C ARG A 210 -7.03 27.87 12.20
N ALA A 211 -5.88 27.30 11.84
CA ALA A 211 -4.96 26.70 12.82
C ALA A 211 -4.49 27.73 13.87
N LEU A 212 -4.19 28.96 13.46
CA LEU A 212 -3.85 30.07 14.37
C LEU A 212 -5.05 30.50 15.23
N ASP A 213 -6.19 30.78 14.61
CA ASP A 213 -7.38 31.30 15.30
C ASP A 213 -7.92 30.29 16.32
N GLU A 214 -7.92 29.01 15.94
CA GLU A 214 -8.35 27.91 16.79
C GLU A 214 -7.20 27.35 17.62
N LYS A 215 -5.99 27.93 17.60
CA LYS A 215 -4.82 27.47 18.36
C LYS A 215 -4.61 25.95 18.28
N ARG A 216 -4.53 25.41 17.07
CA ARG A 216 -4.32 23.98 16.80
C ARG A 216 -3.02 23.78 16.04
N ASP A 217 -2.28 22.74 16.38
CA ASP A 217 -1.18 22.27 15.55
C ASP A 217 -1.72 21.84 14.17
N ALA A 218 -0.98 22.17 13.12
CA ALA A 218 -1.38 21.93 11.74
C ALA A 218 -0.71 20.69 11.18
N TYR A 219 -1.49 19.77 10.63
CA TYR A 219 -1.00 18.54 10.00
C TYR A 219 -1.45 18.49 8.53
N LEU A 220 -0.53 18.55 7.57
CA LEU A 220 -0.84 18.42 6.13
C LEU A 220 -0.55 17.00 5.64
N GLY A 221 -1.54 16.37 5.00
CA GLY A 221 -1.43 15.03 4.42
C GLY A 221 -1.70 15.01 2.92
N LEU A 222 -0.72 14.55 2.15
CA LEU A 222 -0.75 14.42 0.68
C LEU A 222 -0.02 13.14 0.24
N LYS A 223 -0.12 12.73 -1.03
CA LYS A 223 0.58 11.56 -1.61
C LYS A 223 1.53 11.92 -2.76
N ASP A 224 2.30 12.98 -2.57
CA ASP A 224 3.19 13.56 -3.59
C ASP A 224 4.36 12.68 -4.03
N THR A 225 4.76 11.69 -3.24
CA THR A 225 5.79 10.72 -3.67
C THR A 225 5.31 9.81 -4.81
N VAL A 226 3.99 9.60 -4.92
CA VAL A 226 3.36 8.73 -5.91
C VAL A 226 2.78 9.54 -7.07
N ILE A 227 2.10 10.64 -6.79
CA ILE A 227 1.48 11.53 -7.78
C ILE A 227 2.09 12.95 -7.72
N PRO A 228 3.39 13.09 -8.00
CA PRO A 228 4.13 14.35 -7.80
C PRO A 228 3.61 15.51 -8.64
N GLY A 229 3.09 15.25 -9.83
CA GLY A 229 2.51 16.26 -10.69
C GLY A 229 1.15 16.77 -10.23
N TYR A 230 0.49 16.06 -9.31
CA TYR A 230 -0.83 16.44 -8.77
C TYR A 230 -0.72 16.89 -7.32
N ASP A 231 -0.49 15.95 -6.40
CA ASP A 231 -0.33 16.24 -4.97
C ASP A 231 0.96 16.98 -4.68
N GLY A 232 2.03 16.73 -5.44
CA GLY A 232 3.30 17.45 -5.25
C GLY A 232 3.21 18.92 -5.64
N ALA A 233 2.44 19.26 -6.67
CA ALA A 233 2.16 20.65 -7.04
C ALA A 233 1.30 21.36 -5.99
N MET A 234 0.27 20.68 -5.45
CA MET A 234 -0.50 21.21 -4.31
C MET A 234 0.40 21.43 -3.09
N ARG A 235 1.20 20.43 -2.73
CA ARG A 235 2.16 20.50 -1.61
C ARG A 235 3.10 21.68 -1.78
N ALA A 236 3.72 21.82 -2.95
CA ALA A 236 4.67 22.90 -3.21
C ALA A 236 4.06 24.28 -2.95
N THR A 237 2.83 24.49 -3.45
CA THR A 237 2.08 25.73 -3.25
C THR A 237 1.74 25.99 -1.78
N ILE A 238 1.24 24.97 -1.07
CA ILE A 238 0.88 25.08 0.35
C ILE A 238 2.12 25.32 1.23
N GLU A 239 3.22 24.62 0.95
CA GLU A 239 4.51 24.76 1.64
C GLU A 239 5.15 26.14 1.41
N GLU A 240 5.00 26.71 0.22
CA GLU A 240 5.46 28.06 -0.07
C GLU A 240 4.72 29.09 0.79
N ILE A 241 3.38 29.02 0.81
CA ILE A 241 2.53 29.87 1.66
C ILE A 241 2.88 29.71 3.14
N TYR A 242 3.06 28.46 3.62
CA TYR A 242 3.49 28.22 4.99
C TYR A 242 4.79 28.95 5.31
N LYS A 243 5.82 28.78 4.47
CA LYS A 243 7.15 29.35 4.70
C LYS A 243 7.14 30.89 4.65
N GLN A 244 6.41 31.46 3.71
CA GLN A 244 6.36 32.91 3.50
C GLN A 244 5.51 33.60 4.57
N ASP A 245 4.31 33.07 4.84
CA ASP A 245 3.28 33.83 5.54
C ASP A 245 2.97 33.33 6.95
N TYR A 246 3.16 32.04 7.25
CA TYR A 246 2.64 31.42 8.48
C TYR A 246 3.68 30.83 9.42
N LYS A 247 4.87 30.45 8.94
CA LYS A 247 5.91 29.79 9.76
C LYS A 247 6.26 30.59 11.01
N GLU A 248 6.58 31.87 10.85
CA GLU A 248 6.93 32.73 11.98
C GLU A 248 5.72 33.10 12.85
N ARG A 249 4.50 33.03 12.31
CA ARG A 249 3.26 33.29 13.08
C ARG A 249 2.91 32.10 13.97
N LEU A 250 2.92 30.89 13.41
CA LEU A 250 2.70 29.65 14.16
C LEU A 250 3.75 29.48 15.25
N LYS A 251 5.03 29.72 14.93
CA LYS A 251 6.12 29.68 15.91
C LYS A 251 5.92 30.67 17.06
N ARG A 252 5.42 31.89 16.79
CA ARG A 252 5.12 32.90 17.83
C ARG A 252 3.99 32.46 18.77
N GLU A 253 3.00 31.76 18.25
CA GLU A 253 1.89 31.19 19.03
C GLU A 253 2.25 29.83 19.68
N GLY A 254 3.48 29.33 19.48
CA GLY A 254 3.92 28.04 20.00
C GLY A 254 3.27 26.83 19.31
N LEU A 255 2.74 27.01 18.10
CA LEU A 255 2.08 25.98 17.30
C LEU A 255 3.06 25.32 16.33
N SER A 256 2.87 24.02 16.11
CA SER A 256 3.69 23.21 15.22
C SER A 256 2.99 22.95 13.89
N TYR A 257 3.77 22.81 12.83
CA TYR A 257 3.33 22.35 11.52
C TYR A 257 4.06 21.05 11.16
N HIS A 258 3.29 20.06 10.76
CA HIS A 258 3.76 18.74 10.35
C HIS A 258 3.25 18.43 8.96
N TYR A 259 4.14 18.07 8.06
CA TYR A 259 3.79 17.46 6.79
C TYR A 259 4.13 15.97 6.85
N GLU A 260 3.18 15.13 6.45
CA GLU A 260 3.32 13.68 6.37
C GLU A 260 2.65 13.16 5.09
N LEU A 261 3.02 11.96 4.65
CA LEU A 261 2.21 11.29 3.63
C LEU A 261 0.84 10.93 4.23
N ILE A 262 -0.21 11.00 3.41
CA ILE A 262 -1.61 10.82 3.87
C ILE A 262 -1.87 9.46 4.53
N ASP A 263 -1.19 8.40 4.10
CA ASP A 263 -1.22 7.07 4.71
C ASP A 263 -0.63 7.06 6.13
N ALA A 264 0.55 7.67 6.32
CA ALA A 264 1.16 7.83 7.63
C ALA A 264 0.29 8.71 8.56
N GLN A 265 -0.25 9.79 8.02
CA GLN A 265 -1.19 10.65 8.72
C GLN A 265 -2.44 9.83 9.13
N ALA A 266 -3.03 9.05 8.23
CA ALA A 266 -4.19 8.21 8.54
C ALA A 266 -3.89 7.12 9.58
N ALA A 267 -2.73 6.48 9.52
CA ALA A 267 -2.26 5.53 10.54
C ALA A 267 -2.10 6.19 11.92
N ARG A 268 -1.67 7.46 11.96
CA ARG A 268 -1.57 8.24 13.20
C ARG A 268 -2.92 8.46 13.87
N ILE A 269 -4.02 8.58 13.11
CA ILE A 269 -5.40 8.70 13.68
C ILE A 269 -5.67 7.54 14.62
N VAL A 270 -5.35 6.32 14.20
CA VAL A 270 -5.77 5.13 14.94
C VAL A 270 -4.74 4.63 15.95
N SER A 271 -3.50 5.13 15.90
CA SER A 271 -2.41 4.66 16.77
C SER A 271 -2.02 5.68 17.83
N ASN A 272 -1.64 6.88 17.44
CA ASN A 272 -1.15 7.93 18.35
C ASN A 272 -1.53 9.34 17.88
N PRO A 273 -2.83 9.67 17.90
CA PRO A 273 -3.31 11.00 17.54
C PRO A 273 -2.91 12.04 18.59
N PRO A 274 -2.71 13.32 18.21
CA PRO A 274 -2.52 14.41 19.16
C PRO A 274 -3.83 14.71 19.92
N GLN A 275 -3.76 15.43 21.05
CA GLN A 275 -4.99 15.81 21.77
C GLN A 275 -5.79 16.88 21.04
N ARG A 276 -5.10 17.80 20.35
CA ARG A 276 -5.68 18.92 19.63
C ARG A 276 -4.92 19.15 18.33
N ALA A 277 -5.61 19.15 17.19
CA ALA A 277 -4.98 19.40 15.89
C ALA A 277 -5.99 19.78 14.80
N LEU A 278 -5.51 20.49 13.77
CA LEU A 278 -6.21 20.70 12.51
C LEU A 278 -5.50 19.92 11.40
N TRP A 279 -6.20 18.95 10.82
CA TRP A 279 -5.67 18.04 9.81
C TRP A 279 -6.13 18.47 8.43
N GLY A 280 -5.22 18.96 7.62
CA GLY A 280 -5.45 19.39 6.24
C GLY A 280 -5.20 18.25 5.26
N VAL A 281 -6.22 17.90 4.49
CA VAL A 281 -6.11 16.99 3.34
C VAL A 281 -6.81 17.65 2.17
N PRO A 282 -6.09 18.34 1.28
CA PRO A 282 -6.72 19.14 0.23
C PRO A 282 -7.50 18.28 -0.78
N ASP A 283 -7.05 17.05 -1.10
CA ASP A 283 -7.81 16.13 -1.95
C ASP A 283 -9.16 15.77 -1.30
N ASN A 284 -10.24 16.21 -1.94
CA ASN A 284 -11.60 16.09 -1.42
C ASN A 284 -12.15 14.68 -1.35
N THR A 285 -11.56 13.73 -2.08
CA THR A 285 -11.95 12.32 -2.01
C THR A 285 -11.38 11.65 -0.77
N SER A 286 -10.11 11.90 -0.46
CA SER A 286 -9.42 11.28 0.67
C SER A 286 -9.72 12.03 1.97
N GLY A 287 -9.70 13.36 1.93
CA GLY A 287 -10.03 14.22 3.07
C GLY A 287 -11.43 13.99 3.60
N ARG A 288 -12.42 13.78 2.71
CA ARG A 288 -13.80 13.48 3.14
C ARG A 288 -13.93 12.14 3.88
N LYS A 289 -13.12 11.14 3.54
CA LYS A 289 -13.11 9.86 4.26
C LYS A 289 -12.56 10.04 5.67
N LEU A 290 -11.41 10.71 5.81
CA LEU A 290 -10.81 10.98 7.12
C LEU A 290 -11.70 11.89 7.98
N PHE A 291 -12.32 12.91 7.40
CA PHE A 291 -13.31 13.75 8.09
C PHE A 291 -14.44 12.92 8.68
N LYS A 292 -15.05 12.03 7.88
CA LYS A 292 -16.15 11.18 8.37
C LYS A 292 -15.70 10.17 9.42
N LEU A 293 -14.49 9.64 9.30
CA LEU A 293 -13.90 8.76 10.30
C LEU A 293 -13.71 9.50 11.63
N VAL A 294 -13.00 10.64 11.63
CA VAL A 294 -12.72 11.44 12.84
C VAL A 294 -14.00 11.84 13.57
N GLU A 295 -15.02 12.29 12.83
CA GLU A 295 -16.32 12.63 13.41
C GLU A 295 -17.01 11.45 14.10
N LYS A 296 -16.79 10.22 13.62
CA LYS A 296 -17.30 9.01 14.26
C LYS A 296 -16.47 8.60 15.46
N LEU A 297 -15.14 8.69 15.37
CA LEU A 297 -14.25 8.38 16.48
C LEU A 297 -14.48 9.30 17.68
N LYS A 298 -14.72 10.60 17.45
CA LYS A 298 -15.03 11.57 18.52
C LYS A 298 -16.27 11.21 19.35
N ILE A 299 -17.20 10.43 18.78
CA ILE A 299 -18.46 10.02 19.41
C ILE A 299 -18.35 8.60 20.01
N TYR A 300 -17.79 7.66 19.25
CA TYR A 300 -17.86 6.22 19.56
C TYR A 300 -16.52 5.61 19.98
N GLY A 301 -15.43 6.35 19.85
CA GLY A 301 -14.08 5.82 20.01
C GLY A 301 -13.70 4.81 18.92
N ILE A 302 -12.58 4.11 19.15
CA ILE A 302 -12.19 2.93 18.39
C ILE A 302 -12.51 1.72 19.28
N PRO A 303 -13.37 0.79 18.85
CA PRO A 303 -13.67 -0.40 19.64
C PRO A 303 -12.43 -1.29 19.76
N THR A 304 -12.36 -2.10 20.81
CA THR A 304 -11.39 -3.19 20.86
C THR A 304 -11.61 -4.10 19.66
N ARG A 305 -10.55 -4.30 18.88
CA ARG A 305 -10.58 -5.14 17.69
C ARG A 305 -10.71 -6.60 18.12
N LYS A 306 -11.86 -7.21 17.83
CA LYS A 306 -12.13 -8.63 18.13
C LYS A 306 -11.90 -9.56 16.94
N CYS A 307 -11.71 -8.98 15.75
CA CYS A 307 -11.78 -9.67 14.48
C CYS A 307 -10.66 -9.17 13.55
N HIS A 308 -10.12 -10.08 12.75
CA HIS A 308 -9.12 -9.78 11.74
C HIS A 308 -9.73 -9.03 10.56
N VAL A 309 -8.92 -8.21 9.89
CA VAL A 309 -9.36 -7.49 8.69
C VAL A 309 -8.49 -7.93 7.53
N SER A 310 -9.14 -8.33 6.45
CA SER A 310 -8.48 -8.52 5.16
C SER A 310 -8.74 -7.32 4.27
N LEU A 311 -7.73 -6.88 3.54
CA LEU A 311 -7.80 -5.79 2.58
C LEU A 311 -7.34 -6.29 1.23
N SER A 312 -8.11 -6.02 0.18
CA SER A 312 -7.67 -6.27 -1.19
C SER A 312 -7.55 -4.94 -1.93
N ARG A 313 -6.39 -4.74 -2.57
CA ARG A 313 -6.05 -3.52 -3.30
C ARG A 313 -5.93 -3.84 -4.77
N MET A 314 -6.68 -3.09 -5.58
CA MET A 314 -6.53 -3.16 -7.03
C MET A 314 -5.24 -2.43 -7.44
N SER A 315 -4.20 -3.17 -7.81
CA SER A 315 -2.93 -2.60 -8.29
C SER A 315 -2.66 -2.88 -9.77
N ALA A 316 -3.34 -3.86 -10.36
CA ALA A 316 -3.28 -4.15 -11.79
C ALA A 316 -4.16 -3.17 -12.60
N GLY A 317 -4.11 -3.25 -13.93
CA GLY A 317 -5.08 -2.59 -14.83
C GLY A 317 -4.88 -1.10 -15.12
N GLY A 318 -3.97 -0.42 -14.44
CA GLY A 318 -3.80 1.04 -14.58
C GLY A 318 -3.57 1.73 -13.24
N GLY A 319 -3.86 1.04 -12.13
CA GLY A 319 -3.47 1.46 -10.79
C GLY A 319 -4.13 2.76 -10.31
N ASP A 320 -5.26 3.13 -10.90
CA ASP A 320 -6.02 4.35 -10.58
C ASP A 320 -5.09 5.59 -10.52
N GLN A 321 -5.03 6.28 -9.39
CA GLN A 321 -4.16 7.44 -9.19
C GLN A 321 -2.67 7.08 -9.37
N TYR A 322 -2.24 5.87 -8.99
CA TYR A 322 -0.82 5.46 -9.02
C TYR A 322 -0.29 5.23 -10.43
N GLY A 323 -1.16 4.91 -11.38
CA GLY A 323 -0.78 4.80 -12.79
C GLY A 323 -1.39 5.88 -13.67
N SER A 324 -1.90 6.96 -13.06
CA SER A 324 -2.36 8.15 -13.77
C SER A 324 -1.20 8.91 -14.40
N PHE A 325 -1.49 9.65 -15.46
CA PHE A 325 -0.62 10.74 -15.91
C PHE A 325 -0.95 11.98 -15.08
N ASN A 326 0.06 12.66 -14.55
CA ASN A 326 -0.11 13.88 -13.77
C ASN A 326 1.04 14.86 -13.98
N MET A 327 0.71 16.15 -13.99
CA MET A 327 1.66 17.27 -14.06
C MET A 327 1.00 18.57 -13.60
N PRO A 328 1.77 19.57 -13.14
CA PRO A 328 1.29 20.94 -13.10
C PRO A 328 1.27 21.53 -14.52
N MET A 329 0.36 22.45 -14.80
CA MET A 329 0.34 23.20 -16.05
C MET A 329 1.46 24.25 -16.11
N GLU A 330 2.09 24.43 -17.27
CA GLU A 330 3.22 25.36 -17.44
C GLU A 330 2.78 26.82 -17.72
N GLU A 331 1.61 26.99 -18.33
CA GLU A 331 0.99 28.28 -18.64
C GLU A 331 -0.54 28.15 -18.66
N ASP A 332 -1.23 29.29 -18.78
CA ASP A 332 -2.68 29.34 -18.92
C ASP A 332 -3.10 28.82 -20.31
N GLY A 333 -4.24 28.12 -20.37
CA GLY A 333 -4.76 27.64 -21.65
C GLY A 333 -5.97 26.72 -21.51
N ILE A 334 -6.19 25.89 -22.54
CA ILE A 334 -7.31 24.95 -22.61
C ILE A 334 -6.76 23.52 -22.65
N LEU A 335 -7.20 22.70 -21.69
CA LEU A 335 -6.95 21.27 -21.66
C LEU A 335 -8.11 20.53 -22.32
N LYS A 336 -7.81 19.66 -23.27
CA LYS A 336 -8.78 18.89 -24.05
C LYS A 336 -8.51 17.40 -23.93
N VAL A 337 -9.57 16.61 -23.77
CA VAL A 337 -9.51 15.15 -23.85
C VAL A 337 -10.15 14.72 -25.15
N ILE A 338 -9.34 14.09 -26.01
CA ILE A 338 -9.81 13.47 -27.25
C ILE A 338 -9.86 11.97 -27.02
N VAL A 339 -11.02 11.35 -27.25
CA VAL A 339 -11.17 9.89 -27.22
C VAL A 339 -11.78 9.46 -28.53
N ASP A 340 -11.07 8.57 -29.24
CA ASP A 340 -11.51 8.04 -30.54
C ASP A 340 -11.75 9.15 -31.59
N GLY A 341 -10.87 10.15 -31.61
CA GLY A 341 -10.94 11.28 -32.55
C GLY A 341 -11.98 12.34 -32.20
N GLU A 342 -12.83 12.12 -31.21
CA GLU A 342 -13.82 13.09 -30.74
C GLU A 342 -13.33 13.84 -29.49
N GLU A 343 -13.50 15.16 -29.47
CA GLU A 343 -13.32 15.96 -28.26
C GLU A 343 -14.42 15.62 -27.27
N LYS A 344 -14.08 14.91 -26.19
CA LYS A 344 -15.02 14.50 -25.15
C LYS A 344 -15.18 15.55 -24.08
N HIS A 345 -14.11 16.27 -23.78
CA HIS A 345 -14.11 17.27 -22.72
C HIS A 345 -13.06 18.34 -22.99
N ALA A 346 -13.38 19.59 -22.65
CA ALA A 346 -12.43 20.69 -22.64
C ALA A 346 -12.64 21.53 -21.39
N ARG A 347 -11.56 22.05 -20.81
CA ARG A 347 -11.63 23.02 -19.70
C ARG A 347 -10.46 23.99 -19.73
N ASN A 348 -10.71 25.20 -19.25
CA ASN A 348 -9.65 26.15 -18.97
C ASN A 348 -8.80 25.65 -17.79
N VAL A 349 -7.50 25.89 -17.87
CA VAL A 349 -6.53 25.62 -16.81
C VAL A 349 -5.59 26.82 -16.72
N LYS A 350 -5.14 27.12 -15.51
CA LYS A 350 -4.14 28.16 -15.23
C LYS A 350 -2.76 27.53 -15.09
N LYS A 351 -1.74 28.37 -15.23
CA LYS A 351 -0.37 28.03 -14.84
C LYS A 351 -0.34 27.50 -13.41
N ASN A 352 0.36 26.38 -13.23
CA ASN A 352 0.50 25.60 -12.01
C ASN A 352 -0.74 24.83 -11.54
N ASP A 353 -1.86 24.86 -12.27
CA ASP A 353 -2.98 23.96 -11.95
C ASP A 353 -2.49 22.50 -12.01
N PRO A 354 -2.62 21.72 -10.92
CA PRO A 354 -2.33 20.30 -10.97
C PRO A 354 -3.40 19.56 -11.77
N ILE A 355 -2.97 18.72 -12.70
CA ILE A 355 -3.85 17.89 -13.54
C ILE A 355 -3.56 16.40 -13.35
N LEU A 356 -4.60 15.58 -13.48
CA LEU A 356 -4.52 14.13 -13.36
C LEU A 356 -5.47 13.47 -14.38
N LEU A 357 -4.89 12.72 -15.32
CA LEU A 357 -5.61 11.87 -16.27
C LEU A 357 -5.44 10.41 -15.86
N MET A 358 -6.54 9.77 -15.52
CA MET A 358 -6.58 8.41 -15.00
C MET A 358 -7.43 7.53 -15.90
N SER A 359 -7.03 6.27 -16.05
CA SER A 359 -7.77 5.23 -16.76
C SER A 359 -7.52 3.89 -16.09
N ASN A 360 -8.46 2.97 -16.22
CA ASN A 360 -8.28 1.58 -15.80
C ASN A 360 -8.74 0.63 -16.92
N ASP A 361 -8.25 -0.60 -16.87
CA ASP A 361 -8.63 -1.67 -17.79
C ASP A 361 -9.80 -2.45 -17.20
N GLN A 362 -10.93 -2.52 -17.92
CA GLN A 362 -12.13 -3.20 -17.45
C GLN A 362 -11.86 -4.68 -17.14
N GLN A 363 -11.01 -5.34 -17.93
CA GLN A 363 -10.70 -6.74 -17.70
C GLN A 363 -9.93 -6.94 -16.40
N ALA A 364 -8.98 -6.06 -16.09
CA ALA A 364 -8.26 -6.08 -14.82
C ALA A 364 -9.18 -5.80 -13.62
N ILE A 365 -10.20 -4.94 -13.78
CA ILE A 365 -11.24 -4.75 -12.75
C ILE A 365 -11.97 -6.08 -12.50
N THR A 366 -12.41 -6.75 -13.57
CA THR A 366 -13.10 -8.06 -13.49
C THR A 366 -12.21 -9.14 -12.89
N ASP A 367 -10.91 -9.16 -13.24
CA ASP A 367 -9.95 -10.10 -12.70
C ASP A 367 -9.74 -9.87 -11.19
N TRP A 368 -9.60 -8.61 -10.76
CA TRP A 368 -9.48 -8.25 -9.35
C TRP A 368 -10.72 -8.64 -8.54
N VAL A 369 -11.92 -8.34 -9.05
CA VAL A 369 -13.18 -8.74 -8.41
C VAL A 369 -13.29 -10.26 -8.31
N SER A 370 -12.83 -10.99 -9.33
CA SER A 370 -12.77 -12.46 -9.33
C SER A 370 -11.84 -12.99 -8.24
N GLN A 371 -10.67 -12.39 -8.07
CA GLN A 371 -9.72 -12.74 -7.01
C GLN A 371 -10.34 -12.48 -5.62
N VAL A 372 -10.94 -11.31 -5.41
CA VAL A 372 -11.64 -10.93 -4.17
C VAL A 372 -12.73 -11.93 -3.81
N PHE A 373 -13.60 -12.25 -4.77
CA PHE A 373 -14.70 -13.17 -4.50
C PHE A 373 -14.25 -14.60 -4.27
N ARG A 374 -13.22 -15.05 -4.98
CA ARG A 374 -12.63 -16.37 -4.73
C ARG A 374 -11.99 -16.46 -3.36
N ASP A 375 -11.22 -15.45 -2.92
CA ASP A 375 -10.66 -15.38 -1.56
C ASP A 375 -11.79 -15.43 -0.52
N ALA A 376 -12.81 -14.59 -0.70
CA ALA A 376 -13.93 -14.55 0.23
C ALA A 376 -14.75 -15.85 0.27
N SER A 377 -15.00 -16.50 -0.86
CA SER A 377 -15.69 -17.78 -0.92
C SER A 377 -14.89 -18.91 -0.28
N ASN A 378 -13.57 -18.94 -0.48
CA ASN A 378 -12.70 -19.98 0.06
C ASN A 378 -12.49 -19.85 1.57
N ASN A 379 -12.55 -18.62 2.09
CA ASN A 379 -12.23 -18.30 3.48
C ASN A 379 -13.44 -17.81 4.30
N ASP A 380 -14.66 -18.03 3.80
CA ASP A 380 -15.94 -17.62 4.42
C ASP A 380 -15.93 -16.15 4.92
N LYS A 381 -15.53 -15.23 4.01
CA LYS A 381 -15.46 -13.80 4.27
C LYS A 381 -16.66 -13.05 3.69
N GLU A 382 -17.04 -11.97 4.36
CA GLU A 382 -18.00 -10.99 3.86
C GLU A 382 -17.27 -9.85 3.15
N VAL A 383 -17.73 -9.46 1.97
CA VAL A 383 -17.05 -8.47 1.13
C VAL A 383 -17.72 -7.10 1.21
N TYR A 384 -16.95 -6.06 1.51
CA TYR A 384 -17.45 -4.70 1.65
C TYR A 384 -16.77 -3.77 0.65
N PHE A 385 -17.42 -3.45 -0.48
CA PHE A 385 -16.90 -2.52 -1.48
C PHE A 385 -17.24 -1.06 -1.17
N GLY A 386 -16.25 -0.17 -1.29
CA GLY A 386 -16.43 1.28 -1.23
C GLY A 386 -16.39 1.91 -2.62
N LEU A 387 -17.57 2.17 -3.22
CA LEU A 387 -17.68 2.71 -4.59
C LEU A 387 -18.58 3.96 -4.62
N LYS A 388 -18.26 4.91 -5.49
CA LYS A 388 -18.96 6.18 -5.73
C LYS A 388 -19.97 6.09 -6.89
N ARG A 389 -20.64 4.95 -7.04
CA ARG A 389 -21.55 4.67 -8.17
C ARG A 389 -22.72 5.64 -8.33
N GLU A 390 -23.03 6.42 -7.29
CA GLU A 390 -24.13 7.38 -7.26
C GLU A 390 -23.87 8.61 -8.16
N TYR A 391 -22.59 8.92 -8.44
CA TYR A 391 -22.22 10.14 -9.16
C TYR A 391 -20.93 10.04 -10.00
N MET A 392 -20.29 8.85 -10.09
CA MET A 392 -19.10 8.62 -10.92
C MET A 392 -19.36 7.46 -11.89
N GLN A 393 -19.41 7.73 -13.19
CA GLN A 393 -19.47 6.69 -14.24
C GLN A 393 -18.22 5.80 -14.21
N TYR A 394 -17.07 6.36 -13.80
CA TYR A 394 -15.85 5.59 -13.59
C TYR A 394 -16.06 4.34 -12.70
N ASP A 395 -16.89 4.47 -11.66
CA ASP A 395 -17.17 3.39 -10.70
C ASP A 395 -18.29 2.45 -11.16
N GLU A 396 -18.97 2.75 -12.27
CA GLU A 396 -20.02 1.89 -12.85
C GLU A 396 -19.45 0.56 -13.34
N VAL A 397 -18.26 0.57 -13.94
CA VAL A 397 -17.57 -0.63 -14.44
C VAL A 397 -17.31 -1.64 -13.32
N PHE A 398 -16.98 -1.16 -12.11
CA PHE A 398 -16.82 -2.01 -10.95
C PHE A 398 -18.13 -2.69 -10.54
N SER A 399 -19.26 -1.98 -10.62
CA SER A 399 -20.58 -2.53 -10.29
C SER A 399 -20.99 -3.63 -11.28
N THR A 400 -20.71 -3.42 -12.58
CA THR A 400 -20.91 -4.42 -13.63
C THR A 400 -20.02 -5.64 -13.40
N ALA A 401 -18.72 -5.43 -13.16
CA ALA A 401 -17.78 -6.52 -12.89
C ALA A 401 -18.19 -7.36 -11.66
N ILE A 402 -18.60 -6.72 -10.56
CA ILE A 402 -19.13 -7.40 -9.36
C ILE A 402 -20.31 -8.32 -9.71
N THR A 403 -21.22 -7.81 -10.53
CA THR A 403 -22.42 -8.53 -10.95
C THR A 403 -22.07 -9.73 -11.84
N ASP A 404 -21.21 -9.51 -12.84
CA ASP A 404 -20.81 -10.54 -13.80
C ASP A 404 -20.04 -11.68 -13.14
N VAL A 405 -19.05 -11.34 -12.29
CA VAL A 405 -18.26 -12.33 -11.54
C VAL A 405 -19.16 -13.13 -10.61
N ARG A 406 -20.10 -12.49 -9.92
CA ARG A 406 -21.07 -13.19 -9.06
C ARG A 406 -21.85 -14.25 -9.84
N TYR A 407 -22.38 -13.88 -11.01
CA TYR A 407 -23.13 -14.82 -11.85
C TYR A 407 -22.23 -15.94 -12.38
N ALA A 408 -20.98 -15.62 -12.73
CA ALA A 408 -20.02 -16.61 -13.19
C ALA A 408 -19.71 -17.65 -12.10
N LEU A 409 -19.51 -17.22 -10.84
CA LEU A 409 -19.31 -18.12 -9.70
C LEU A 409 -20.52 -19.01 -9.43
N ALA A 410 -21.72 -18.42 -9.42
CA ALA A 410 -22.95 -19.19 -9.23
C ALA A 410 -23.12 -20.27 -10.33
N LYS A 411 -22.77 -19.93 -11.58
CA LYS A 411 -22.82 -20.86 -12.72
C LYS A 411 -21.76 -21.96 -12.63
N SER A 412 -20.60 -21.71 -12.02
CA SER A 412 -19.56 -22.71 -11.81
C SER A 412 -19.79 -23.62 -10.59
N GLY A 413 -20.90 -23.44 -9.86
CA GLY A 413 -21.20 -24.20 -8.65
C GLY A 413 -20.42 -23.73 -7.41
N THR A 414 -19.71 -22.61 -7.50
CA THR A 414 -19.04 -21.99 -6.35
C THR A 414 -20.01 -21.02 -5.68
N LYS A 415 -20.25 -21.19 -4.36
CA LYS A 415 -21.13 -20.29 -3.60
C LYS A 415 -20.54 -18.87 -3.63
N PRO A 416 -21.24 -17.87 -4.23
CA PRO A 416 -20.76 -16.49 -4.19
C PRO A 416 -20.74 -15.96 -2.75
N PRO A 417 -19.77 -15.11 -2.38
CA PRO A 417 -19.70 -14.58 -1.02
C PRO A 417 -20.84 -13.57 -0.78
N SER A 418 -21.19 -13.37 0.49
CA SER A 418 -22.00 -12.22 0.89
C SER A 418 -21.23 -10.94 0.61
N PHE A 419 -21.86 -9.94 -0.01
CA PHE A 419 -21.21 -8.66 -0.25
C PHE A 419 -22.14 -7.47 -0.07
N MET A 420 -21.56 -6.31 0.21
CA MET A 420 -22.24 -5.03 0.30
C MET A 420 -21.45 -3.97 -0.49
N ILE A 421 -22.16 -3.11 -1.22
CA ILE A 421 -21.60 -1.91 -1.84
C ILE A 421 -22.06 -0.71 -1.02
N MET A 422 -21.13 0.15 -0.62
CA MET A 422 -21.39 1.37 0.14
C MET A 422 -20.48 2.52 -0.31
N ARG A 423 -20.71 3.71 0.24
CA ARG A 423 -19.82 4.85 0.00
C ARG A 423 -18.42 4.57 0.59
N PRO A 424 -17.33 5.05 -0.06
CA PRO A 424 -15.97 4.84 0.44
C PRO A 424 -15.73 5.31 1.90
N SER A 425 -16.37 6.40 2.31
CA SER A 425 -16.28 6.89 3.69
C SER A 425 -16.99 5.97 4.69
N SER A 426 -18.12 5.36 4.30
CA SER A 426 -18.82 4.36 5.11
C SER A 426 -18.03 3.07 5.21
N GLN A 427 -17.37 2.64 4.12
CA GLN A 427 -16.48 1.48 4.11
C GLN A 427 -15.35 1.64 5.11
N LEU A 428 -14.62 2.76 5.05
CA LEU A 428 -13.56 3.07 6.00
C LEU A 428 -14.10 3.12 7.43
N THR A 429 -15.21 3.83 7.66
CA THR A 429 -15.82 3.92 9.00
C THR A 429 -16.17 2.54 9.53
N LYS A 430 -16.79 1.67 8.71
CA LYS A 430 -17.14 0.30 9.10
C LYS A 430 -15.90 -0.52 9.42
N MET A 431 -14.86 -0.45 8.60
CA MET A 431 -13.61 -1.16 8.81
C MET A 431 -12.98 -0.86 10.19
N ILE A 432 -13.12 0.37 10.68
CA ILE A 432 -12.49 0.80 11.94
C ILE A 432 -13.41 0.67 13.15
N THR A 433 -14.67 1.06 13.00
CA THR A 433 -15.61 1.19 14.14
C THR A 433 -16.55 0.01 14.32
N ASP A 434 -16.66 -0.87 13.32
CA ASP A 434 -17.54 -2.05 13.34
C ASP A 434 -17.03 -3.13 12.37
N PRO A 435 -15.79 -3.65 12.54
CA PRO A 435 -15.29 -4.74 11.72
C PRO A 435 -16.06 -6.03 12.03
N PRO A 436 -16.67 -6.69 11.04
CA PRO A 436 -17.30 -8.00 11.23
C PRO A 436 -16.23 -9.07 11.45
N ARG A 437 -16.66 -10.28 11.83
CA ARG A 437 -15.76 -11.38 12.19
C ARG A 437 -14.76 -11.76 11.09
N ASN A 438 -15.19 -11.74 9.83
CA ASN A 438 -14.40 -12.12 8.66
C ASN A 438 -14.61 -11.09 7.51
N GLY A 439 -14.22 -9.84 7.73
CA GLY A 439 -14.41 -8.78 6.73
C GLY A 439 -13.28 -8.71 5.71
N LEU A 440 -13.61 -8.79 4.42
CA LEU A 440 -12.73 -8.43 3.31
C LEU A 440 -13.15 -7.06 2.74
N TYR A 441 -12.22 -6.12 2.68
CA TYR A 441 -12.46 -4.75 2.24
C TYR A 441 -11.69 -4.47 0.94
N PRO A 442 -12.33 -4.59 -0.23
CA PRO A 442 -11.69 -4.29 -1.50
C PRO A 442 -11.67 -2.77 -1.73
N ALA A 443 -10.53 -2.22 -2.11
CA ALA A 443 -10.34 -0.80 -2.37
C ALA A 443 -9.49 -0.55 -3.62
N GLN A 444 -9.75 0.59 -4.27
CA GLN A 444 -8.89 1.18 -5.31
C GLN A 444 -7.49 1.44 -4.76
N ASN A 445 -6.49 1.60 -5.63
CA ASN A 445 -5.08 1.49 -5.22
C ASN A 445 -4.67 2.45 -4.08
N LEU A 446 -5.01 3.74 -4.20
CA LEU A 446 -4.68 4.78 -3.20
C LEU A 446 -5.42 4.55 -1.88
N ASP A 447 -6.72 4.33 -1.94
CA ASP A 447 -7.55 4.11 -0.76
C ASP A 447 -7.12 2.84 -0.03
N GLY A 448 -6.82 1.80 -0.80
CA GLY A 448 -6.25 0.56 -0.29
C GLY A 448 -4.92 0.74 0.42
N ASP A 449 -4.04 1.64 -0.05
CA ASP A 449 -2.78 1.96 0.63
C ASP A 449 -3.03 2.57 2.00
N ILE A 450 -3.88 3.60 2.02
CA ILE A 450 -4.26 4.31 3.24
C ILE A 450 -4.92 3.34 4.23
N PHE A 451 -5.87 2.52 3.77
CA PHE A 451 -6.58 1.57 4.62
C PHE A 451 -5.66 0.48 5.15
N SER A 452 -4.68 0.06 4.35
CA SER A 452 -3.71 -0.96 4.76
C SER A 452 -2.78 -0.49 5.87
N ASP A 453 -2.39 0.78 5.86
CA ASP A 453 -1.56 1.35 6.91
C ASP A 453 -2.38 1.64 8.19
N ILE A 454 -3.64 2.04 8.04
CA ILE A 454 -4.57 2.11 9.18
C ILE A 454 -4.76 0.73 9.81
N SER A 455 -5.02 -0.31 9.01
CA SER A 455 -5.24 -1.68 9.51
C SER A 455 -4.00 -2.24 10.21
N ALA A 456 -2.82 -1.97 9.67
CA ALA A 456 -1.56 -2.36 10.31
C ALA A 456 -1.33 -1.61 11.64
N ALA A 457 -1.63 -0.31 11.69
CA ALA A 457 -1.56 0.47 12.93
C ALA A 457 -2.53 -0.05 14.00
N LEU A 458 -3.72 -0.49 13.60
CA LEU A 458 -4.69 -1.19 14.46
C LEU A 458 -4.31 -2.66 14.76
N GLY A 459 -3.31 -3.23 14.09
CA GLY A 459 -2.81 -4.58 14.36
C GLY A 459 -1.71 -4.62 15.43
N GLY A 460 -1.21 -3.45 15.86
CA GLY A 460 -0.17 -3.31 16.88
C GLY A 460 1.26 -3.29 16.32
N SER A 461 1.50 -3.85 15.12
CA SER A 461 2.77 -3.71 14.38
C SER A 461 2.58 -4.04 12.90
N LEU A 462 3.35 -3.41 12.01
CA LEU A 462 3.37 -3.80 10.58
C LEU A 462 3.84 -5.25 10.38
N ALA A 463 4.65 -5.78 11.30
CA ALA A 463 5.16 -7.14 11.25
C ALA A 463 4.11 -8.22 11.58
N THR A 464 2.87 -7.83 11.91
CA THR A 464 1.77 -8.77 12.21
C THR A 464 0.81 -8.95 11.04
N ALA A 465 1.22 -8.62 9.81
CA ALA A 465 0.41 -8.80 8.61
C ALA A 465 1.18 -9.54 7.52
N SER A 466 0.47 -10.33 6.72
CA SER A 466 0.93 -10.93 5.48
C SER A 466 0.54 -10.03 4.29
N SER A 467 1.39 -9.99 3.26
CA SER A 467 1.10 -9.32 1.99
C SER A 467 1.30 -10.29 0.84
N ILE A 468 0.24 -10.48 0.05
CA ILE A 468 0.17 -11.43 -1.06
C ILE A 468 -0.10 -10.63 -2.33
N ILE A 469 0.67 -10.90 -3.38
CA ILE A 469 0.45 -10.31 -4.69
C ILE A 469 0.10 -11.42 -5.67
N GLU A 470 -1.09 -11.32 -6.25
CA GLU A 470 -1.61 -12.30 -7.20
C GLU A 470 -1.85 -11.68 -8.58
N SER A 471 -1.16 -12.23 -9.58
CA SER A 471 -1.34 -11.92 -10.99
C SER A 471 -2.46 -12.75 -11.63
N LYS A 472 -3.02 -12.24 -12.73
CA LYS A 472 -4.02 -12.95 -13.54
C LYS A 472 -3.53 -14.31 -14.04
N ASP A 473 -2.26 -14.41 -14.39
CA ASP A 473 -1.63 -15.66 -14.88
C ASP A 473 -1.32 -16.67 -13.77
N GLY A 474 -1.69 -16.35 -12.52
CA GLY A 474 -1.39 -17.16 -11.35
C GLY A 474 0.02 -16.98 -10.81
N THR A 475 0.80 -16.00 -11.28
CA THR A 475 2.05 -15.64 -10.58
C THR A 475 1.72 -15.12 -9.17
N MET A 476 2.38 -15.68 -8.15
CA MET A 476 2.20 -15.30 -6.75
C MET A 476 3.52 -14.76 -6.18
N LEU A 477 3.44 -13.62 -5.52
CA LEU A 477 4.56 -13.05 -4.77
C LEU A 477 4.12 -12.80 -3.33
N TYR A 478 4.84 -13.41 -2.40
CA TYR A 478 4.65 -13.25 -0.96
C TYR A 478 5.69 -12.28 -0.41
N GLU A 479 5.27 -11.31 0.39
CA GLU A 479 6.20 -10.34 0.98
C GLU A 479 5.77 -9.98 2.40
N ALA A 480 6.74 -9.55 3.20
CA ALA A 480 6.46 -8.95 4.50
C ALA A 480 6.26 -7.43 4.36
N PRO A 481 5.20 -6.85 4.95
CA PRO A 481 4.88 -5.42 4.81
C PRO A 481 5.69 -4.53 5.78
N HIS A 482 7.00 -4.79 5.92
CA HIS A 482 7.91 -4.01 6.76
C HIS A 482 9.05 -3.36 5.95
N GLY A 483 9.75 -2.42 6.58
CA GLY A 483 11.00 -1.84 6.04
C GLY A 483 12.22 -2.75 6.25
N THR A 484 13.40 -2.22 5.98
CA THR A 484 14.69 -2.93 6.11
C THR A 484 15.26 -2.93 7.54
N ALA A 485 14.65 -2.12 8.43
CA ALA A 485 15.04 -1.93 9.83
C ALA A 485 16.50 -1.44 10.02
N HIS A 486 16.84 -0.35 9.34
CA HIS A 486 18.18 0.27 9.35
C HIS A 486 18.77 0.49 10.75
N ASP A 487 17.99 1.03 11.70
CA ASP A 487 18.49 1.31 13.05
C ASP A 487 18.94 0.02 13.78
N LEU A 488 18.22 -1.08 13.57
CA LEU A 488 18.57 -2.39 14.12
C LEU A 488 19.81 -2.96 13.42
N TYR A 489 19.97 -2.68 12.13
CA TYR A 489 21.15 -3.07 11.36
C TYR A 489 22.42 -2.35 11.84
N LEU A 490 22.35 -1.04 12.10
CA LEU A 490 23.47 -0.30 12.67
C LEU A 490 23.89 -0.88 14.02
N LYS A 491 22.93 -1.17 14.90
CA LYS A 491 23.18 -1.78 16.21
C LYS A 491 23.80 -3.18 16.09
N TYR A 492 23.31 -3.98 15.15
CA TYR A 492 23.88 -5.29 14.82
C TYR A 492 25.36 -5.16 14.40
N LEU A 493 25.69 -4.19 13.55
CA LEU A 493 27.08 -3.94 13.12
C LEU A 493 27.96 -3.43 14.27
N GLU A 494 27.48 -2.48 15.07
CA GLU A 494 28.20 -1.92 16.21
C GLU A 494 28.55 -2.97 17.28
N THR A 495 27.69 -3.99 17.40
CA THR A 495 27.84 -5.05 18.40
C THR A 495 28.52 -6.30 17.84
N ASP A 496 29.02 -6.25 16.60
CA ASP A 496 29.61 -7.39 15.89
C ASP A 496 28.68 -8.62 15.88
N GLY A 497 27.40 -8.36 15.60
CA GLY A 497 26.34 -9.35 15.49
C GLY A 497 25.78 -9.88 16.81
N LYS A 498 26.25 -9.39 17.97
CA LYS A 498 25.75 -9.82 19.29
C LYS A 498 24.32 -9.37 19.56
N GLU A 499 23.92 -8.20 19.08
CA GLU A 499 22.56 -7.69 19.23
C GLU A 499 21.78 -7.84 17.92
N ALA A 500 21.16 -9.00 17.74
CA ALA A 500 20.36 -9.32 16.56
C ALA A 500 18.86 -9.20 16.88
N HIS A 501 18.31 -8.00 16.74
CA HIS A 501 16.88 -7.76 16.96
C HIS A 501 16.15 -7.56 15.64
N PHE A 502 15.10 -8.35 15.41
CA PHE A 502 14.21 -8.19 14.26
C PHE A 502 12.90 -8.96 14.51
N ASN A 503 11.76 -8.40 14.11
CA ASN A 503 10.49 -9.13 14.15
C ASN A 503 10.27 -9.92 12.85
N SER A 504 10.61 -11.21 12.90
CA SER A 504 10.55 -12.12 11.76
C SER A 504 9.15 -12.66 11.43
N SER A 505 8.11 -12.29 12.20
CA SER A 505 6.77 -12.89 12.09
C SER A 505 6.19 -12.83 10.68
N ALA A 506 6.18 -11.65 10.07
CA ALA A 506 5.65 -11.47 8.72
C ALA A 506 6.45 -12.23 7.65
N LEU A 507 7.78 -12.33 7.76
CA LEU A 507 8.61 -13.09 6.81
C LEU A 507 8.36 -14.59 6.94
N ILE A 508 8.27 -15.11 8.16
CA ILE A 508 7.97 -16.53 8.42
C ILE A 508 6.58 -16.88 7.85
N TYR A 509 5.58 -16.04 8.11
CA TYR A 509 4.23 -16.29 7.62
C TYR A 509 4.13 -16.16 6.08
N ALA A 510 4.80 -15.17 5.48
CA ALA A 510 4.91 -15.03 4.03
C ALA A 510 5.61 -16.26 3.39
N LEU A 511 6.66 -16.78 4.02
CA LEU A 511 7.34 -18.00 3.58
C LEU A 511 6.40 -19.20 3.64
N ALA A 512 5.70 -19.37 4.76
CA ALA A 512 4.74 -20.45 4.92
C ALA A 512 3.63 -20.39 3.85
N ASN A 513 3.10 -19.21 3.54
CA ASN A 513 2.13 -19.02 2.46
C ASN A 513 2.70 -19.37 1.07
N ALA A 514 3.97 -19.01 0.80
CA ALA A 514 4.64 -19.37 -0.45
C ALA A 514 4.81 -20.90 -0.59
N LEU A 515 5.23 -21.56 0.48
CA LEU A 515 5.38 -23.02 0.52
C LEU A 515 4.03 -23.73 0.38
N GLU A 516 2.99 -23.27 1.06
CA GLU A 516 1.63 -23.80 0.93
C GLU A 516 1.12 -23.70 -0.52
N THR A 517 1.40 -22.57 -1.18
CA THR A 517 1.03 -22.37 -2.59
C THR A 517 1.73 -23.36 -3.51
N LEU A 518 3.03 -23.58 -3.32
CA LEU A 518 3.76 -24.62 -4.04
C LEU A 518 3.15 -26.00 -3.76
N ALA A 519 2.87 -26.29 -2.49
CA ALA A 519 2.31 -27.56 -2.06
C ALA A 519 0.97 -27.86 -2.72
N LEU A 520 0.06 -26.88 -2.75
CA LEU A 520 -1.24 -27.00 -3.42
C LEU A 520 -1.09 -27.17 -4.93
N ARG A 521 -0.13 -26.47 -5.56
CA ARG A 521 0.15 -26.59 -7.01
C ARG A 521 0.83 -27.90 -7.41
N GLU A 522 1.37 -28.64 -6.44
CA GLU A 522 2.02 -29.93 -6.63
C GLU A 522 1.19 -31.10 -6.08
N ASN A 523 0.10 -30.83 -5.37
CA ASN A 523 -0.61 -31.81 -4.53
C ASN A 523 0.32 -32.52 -3.54
N ASN A 524 1.25 -31.77 -2.94
CA ASN A 524 2.28 -32.28 -2.04
C ASN A 524 1.84 -32.20 -0.58
N GLN A 525 1.20 -33.27 -0.08
CA GLN A 525 0.63 -33.29 1.28
C GLN A 525 1.67 -33.03 2.38
N ALA A 526 2.90 -33.54 2.24
CA ALA A 526 3.94 -33.32 3.23
C ALA A 526 4.32 -31.83 3.35
N LEU A 527 4.35 -31.10 2.23
CA LEU A 527 4.60 -29.66 2.23
C LEU A 527 3.37 -28.86 2.70
N ILE A 528 2.15 -29.33 2.43
CA ILE A 528 0.91 -28.75 3.01
C ILE A 528 0.99 -28.82 4.54
N ASP A 529 1.25 -30.01 5.09
CA ASP A 529 1.32 -30.22 6.54
C ASP A 529 2.44 -29.37 7.17
N TYR A 530 3.59 -29.29 6.52
CA TYR A 530 4.72 -28.48 7.01
C TYR A 530 4.42 -26.98 7.00
N SER A 531 3.89 -26.46 5.90
CA SER A 531 3.57 -25.03 5.77
C SER A 531 2.47 -24.61 6.75
N SER A 532 1.44 -25.43 6.94
CA SER A 532 0.40 -25.22 7.95
C SER A 532 0.99 -25.21 9.37
N LYS A 533 1.82 -26.21 9.72
CA LYS A 533 2.49 -26.25 11.03
C LYS A 533 3.41 -25.07 11.28
N LEU A 534 4.10 -24.56 10.26
CA LEU A 534 4.96 -23.38 10.40
C LEU A 534 4.14 -22.12 10.78
N LYS A 535 2.95 -21.94 10.19
CA LYS A 535 2.03 -20.86 10.58
C LYS A 535 1.52 -21.03 12.01
N GLU A 536 1.07 -22.23 12.34
CA GLU A 536 0.56 -22.55 13.68
C GLU A 536 1.63 -22.37 14.75
N ALA A 537 2.85 -22.83 14.48
CA ALA A 537 3.99 -22.69 15.39
C ALA A 537 4.35 -21.21 15.63
N LEU A 538 4.30 -20.36 14.61
CA LEU A 538 4.49 -18.91 14.79
C LEU A 538 3.41 -18.32 15.70
N ILE A 539 2.14 -18.62 15.42
CA ILE A 539 1.00 -18.12 16.21
C ILE A 539 1.09 -18.62 17.66
N GLU A 540 1.43 -19.89 17.85
CA GLU A 540 1.57 -20.52 19.15
C GLU A 540 2.75 -19.95 19.95
N THR A 541 3.88 -19.65 19.29
CA THR A 541 5.04 -19.02 19.93
C THR A 541 4.65 -17.69 20.57
N VAL A 542 3.95 -16.84 19.82
CA VAL A 542 3.46 -15.56 20.34
C VAL A 542 2.38 -15.78 21.40
N ALA A 543 1.48 -16.76 21.22
CA ALA A 543 0.46 -17.14 22.21
C ALA A 543 1.04 -17.57 23.57
N GLN A 544 2.22 -18.21 23.56
CA GLN A 544 3.00 -18.58 24.75
C GLN A 544 3.69 -17.39 25.44
N GLY A 545 3.55 -16.17 24.92
CA GLY A 545 4.22 -14.97 25.44
C GLY A 545 5.68 -14.85 25.00
N LYS A 546 6.19 -15.72 24.13
CA LYS A 546 7.53 -15.61 23.55
C LYS A 546 7.48 -14.62 22.39
N ILE A 547 7.99 -13.41 22.60
CA ILE A 547 7.76 -12.28 21.69
C ILE A 547 9.06 -11.55 21.33
N THR A 548 9.02 -10.80 20.24
CA THR A 548 10.09 -9.87 19.85
C THR A 548 9.93 -8.53 20.57
N GLY A 549 11.01 -7.74 20.65
CA GLY A 549 11.02 -6.49 21.43
C GLY A 549 9.96 -5.45 21.04
N ASP A 550 9.54 -5.40 19.77
CA ASP A 550 8.49 -4.49 19.30
C ASP A 550 7.08 -4.87 19.76
N LEU A 551 6.87 -6.11 20.21
CA LEU A 551 5.60 -6.61 20.73
C LEU A 551 5.49 -6.51 22.26
N LYS A 552 6.54 -6.01 22.93
CA LYS A 552 6.57 -5.85 24.38
C LYS A 552 5.38 -5.02 24.89
N GLY A 553 4.67 -5.55 25.88
CA GLY A 553 3.51 -4.93 26.52
C GLY A 553 2.24 -4.99 25.68
N LYS A 554 2.26 -5.71 24.55
CA LYS A 554 1.13 -5.81 23.63
C LYS A 554 0.42 -7.15 23.74
N THR A 555 0.85 -8.08 24.60
CA THR A 555 0.09 -9.31 24.84
C THR A 555 -1.04 -9.10 25.86
N THR A 556 -1.96 -10.08 25.98
CA THR A 556 -3.03 -10.10 26.98
C THR A 556 -2.53 -10.28 28.40
N ASP A 557 -1.30 -10.79 28.57
CA ASP A 557 -0.61 -10.91 29.85
C ASP A 557 0.84 -10.42 29.72
N PRO A 558 1.05 -9.09 29.74
CA PRO A 558 2.39 -8.50 29.64
C PRO A 558 3.38 -8.98 30.71
N SER A 559 2.89 -9.49 31.85
CA SER A 559 3.74 -9.94 32.95
C SER A 559 4.40 -11.30 32.69
N ALA A 560 3.82 -12.09 31.78
CA ALA A 560 4.31 -13.40 31.35
C ALA A 560 5.17 -13.35 30.08
N GLU A 561 5.38 -12.17 29.49
CA GLU A 561 6.16 -12.02 28.25
C GLU A 561 7.63 -12.40 28.43
N THR A 562 8.13 -13.23 27.52
CA THR A 562 9.56 -13.52 27.36
C THR A 562 10.04 -12.86 26.08
N ILE A 563 10.85 -11.81 26.23
CA ILE A 563 11.41 -11.08 25.08
C ILE A 563 12.60 -11.85 24.53
N LEU A 564 12.54 -12.18 23.24
CA LEU A 564 13.59 -12.89 22.53
C LEU A 564 14.26 -11.97 21.51
N ASP A 565 15.54 -12.22 21.29
CA ASP A 565 16.22 -11.73 20.10
C ASP A 565 15.77 -12.53 18.86
N MET A 566 16.27 -12.17 17.69
CA MET A 566 15.85 -12.79 16.43
C MET A 566 16.12 -14.31 16.46
N GLY A 567 17.32 -14.74 16.83
CA GLY A 567 17.68 -16.16 16.85
C GLY A 567 16.85 -16.96 17.86
N GLY A 568 16.67 -16.43 19.07
CA GLY A 568 15.82 -17.03 20.09
C GLY A 568 14.36 -17.16 19.64
N PHE A 569 13.83 -16.15 18.95
CA PHE A 569 12.47 -16.19 18.41
C PHE A 569 12.33 -17.26 17.31
N LEU A 570 13.28 -17.36 16.38
CA LEU A 570 13.27 -18.39 15.34
C LEU A 570 13.33 -19.80 15.95
N ASN A 571 14.18 -20.02 16.96
CA ASN A 571 14.27 -21.29 17.68
C ASN A 571 12.96 -21.63 18.40
N ALA A 572 12.33 -20.65 19.06
CA ALA A 572 11.05 -20.86 19.72
C ALA A 572 9.93 -21.24 18.73
N VAL A 573 9.94 -20.68 17.51
CA VAL A 573 9.04 -21.11 16.43
C VAL A 573 9.39 -22.53 15.99
N GLU A 574 10.66 -22.86 15.78
CA GLU A 574 11.08 -24.19 15.38
C GLU A 574 10.68 -25.28 16.39
N ASP A 575 10.82 -25.01 17.69
CA ASP A 575 10.41 -25.92 18.77
C ASP A 575 8.93 -26.27 18.66
N ASN A 576 8.07 -25.30 18.32
CA ASN A 576 6.63 -25.48 18.17
C ASN A 576 6.23 -26.18 16.86
N ILE A 577 7.12 -26.35 15.89
CA ILE A 577 6.85 -27.17 14.68
C ILE A 577 6.98 -28.67 15.01
N GLY A 578 7.85 -29.00 15.97
CA GLY A 578 8.20 -30.38 16.35
C GLY A 578 7.37 -30.97 17.49
N ALA A 579 6.71 -30.12 18.27
CA ALA A 579 5.71 -30.47 19.29
C ALA A 579 4.40 -30.96 18.64
#